data_AF-A0A2H5AVP3-F1
#
_entry.id   AF-A0A2H5AVP3-F1
#
_cell.length_a   1.000
_cell.length_b   1.000
_cell.length_c   1.000
_cell.angle_alpha   90.00
_cell.angle_beta   90.00
_cell.angle_gamma   90.00
#
_symmetry.space_group_name_H-M   'P 1'
#
loop_
_entity.id
_entity.type
_entity.pdbx_description
1 polymer ?
#
loop_
_entity_poly.entity_id
_entity_poly.type
_entity_poly.pdbx_seq_one_letter_code
_entity_poly.pdbx_strand_id
1 'polypeptide(L)'
;MPLYFIRHGESQANEQNRFAGQLDTPLTDLGIRQAEQAAQRVAALGLTIDEVHVSTLGRARRTAEIVIAGQQRRPGRLVVSESLIERDFGIYSGRNKSLVKKSIGFAGYSEAFHSHTGRPPGGESWREMYDRVAAYHREVLLPASEAGRTVVVVAHKYIVEMFAIAAAGLPPERYRDLKIPNARPLTEDDLRRAAHAPAAAGLLNDLGEIVEIRLPLLVALAAAAGVAVQLLAGIHVPPWAFAASMTLLLGVGTFFTLLRVDPHTLRTTPGSIRPALPLLLARSALGLALLWGGSGSLPLELAGLFLLLPPALIAPTLSLLWGGDYFFAVRHTIAASVVMPVALLGALAIAPPPEARPGGGLGAALLTYGAVLLVALLLPGIGAQVLRHRDPIRAGALSTNWNWLGGLALVPLAGLATFSLTPAEARDLPGLAWQLVLVMAATGALLAALRLLTVAFLRLLHPKTAGLGRDLIITQNTPNVFLWLAMAAVLAPAAGSHPSVIGLGVALVFFLAVYGDEHVFRYGHSQDLRAAVRLARSPVLMPQ
;
A
#
# COMPACT_ATOMS: atom_id res chain seq x y z
N MET A 1 -16.43 33.16 -11.17
CA MET A 1 -16.00 34.08 -10.09
C MET A 1 -14.65 33.56 -9.57
N PRO A 2 -13.62 34.40 -9.33
CA PRO A 2 -12.24 33.94 -9.39
C PRO A 2 -11.71 33.44 -8.03
N LEU A 3 -12.46 32.57 -7.35
CA LEU A 3 -11.96 31.80 -6.23
C LEU A 3 -11.31 30.51 -6.75
N TYR A 4 -10.04 30.34 -6.41
CA TYR A 4 -9.26 29.15 -6.74
C TYR A 4 -8.79 28.48 -5.46
N PHE A 5 -8.93 27.16 -5.40
CA PHE A 5 -8.56 26.35 -4.24
C PHE A 5 -7.49 25.35 -4.63
N ILE A 6 -6.44 25.26 -3.81
CA ILE A 6 -5.32 24.35 -4.01
C ILE A 6 -5.12 23.59 -2.69
N ARG A 7 -5.27 22.27 -2.73
CA ARG A 7 -4.75 21.40 -1.67
C ARG A 7 -3.22 21.35 -1.78
N HIS A 8 -2.50 21.39 -0.66
CA HIS A 8 -1.05 21.25 -0.64
C HIS A 8 -0.53 20.03 -1.45
N GLY A 9 0.71 20.12 -1.95
CA GLY A 9 1.41 18.98 -2.58
C GLY A 9 1.58 17.79 -1.62
N GLU A 10 1.93 16.61 -2.12
CA GLU A 10 2.20 15.44 -1.27
C GLU A 10 3.19 15.77 -0.13
N SER A 11 2.82 15.44 1.12
CA SER A 11 3.71 15.56 2.29
C SER A 11 4.26 14.20 2.74
N GLN A 12 5.32 14.20 3.56
CA GLN A 12 5.88 12.97 4.12
C GLN A 12 4.84 12.11 4.87
N ALA A 13 3.88 12.74 5.55
CA ALA A 13 2.78 12.00 6.17
C ALA A 13 1.83 11.34 5.14
N ASN A 14 1.61 11.98 3.99
CA ASN A 14 0.86 11.34 2.89
C ASN A 14 1.63 10.13 2.36
N GLU A 15 2.92 10.32 2.11
CA GLU A 15 3.86 9.31 1.62
C GLU A 15 3.85 8.06 2.52
N GLN A 16 4.00 8.26 3.82
CA GLN A 16 4.05 7.23 4.88
C GLN A 16 2.67 6.73 5.35
N ASN A 17 1.58 7.19 4.72
CA ASN A 17 0.21 6.80 5.05
C ASN A 17 -0.16 7.07 6.52
N ARG A 18 0.13 8.28 7.01
CA ARG A 18 -0.18 8.73 8.37
C ARG A 18 -1.22 9.86 8.37
N PHE A 19 -2.02 9.93 9.42
CA PHE A 19 -2.83 11.12 9.68
C PHE A 19 -1.92 12.26 10.12
N ALA A 20 -1.75 13.29 9.29
CA ALA A 20 -0.99 14.47 9.70
C ALA A 20 -1.81 15.31 10.67
N GLY A 21 -3.05 15.65 10.28
CA GLY A 21 -3.88 16.63 10.99
C GLY A 21 -3.13 17.95 11.06
N GLN A 22 -3.00 18.47 12.27
CA GLN A 22 -2.28 19.71 12.54
C GLN A 22 -0.78 19.52 12.76
N LEU A 23 -0.25 18.29 12.70
CA LEU A 23 1.20 18.08 12.71
C LEU A 23 1.81 18.65 11.44
N ASP A 24 2.86 19.45 11.61
CA ASP A 24 3.58 19.97 10.46
C ASP A 24 4.50 18.91 9.88
N THR A 25 4.34 18.66 8.58
CA THR A 25 5.12 17.65 7.86
C THR A 25 5.54 18.24 6.53
N PRO A 26 6.82 18.14 6.15
CA PRO A 26 7.31 18.80 4.94
C PRO A 26 6.75 18.13 3.68
N LEU A 27 6.77 18.87 2.57
CA LEU A 27 6.50 18.32 1.24
C LEU A 27 7.55 17.27 0.87
N THR A 28 7.15 16.25 0.12
CA THR A 28 8.08 15.35 -0.58
C THR A 28 8.61 16.02 -1.85
N ASP A 29 9.62 15.44 -2.49
CA ASP A 29 10.08 15.89 -3.81
C ASP A 29 8.95 15.82 -4.85
N LEU A 30 8.08 14.80 -4.76
CA LEU A 30 6.87 14.75 -5.56
C LEU A 30 5.94 15.93 -5.25
N GLY A 31 5.72 16.24 -3.97
CA GLY A 31 4.89 17.36 -3.53
C GLY A 31 5.38 18.71 -4.06
N ILE A 32 6.70 18.90 -4.13
CA ILE A 32 7.32 20.09 -4.74
C ILE A 32 7.01 20.14 -6.24
N ARG A 33 7.24 19.06 -6.99
CA ARG A 33 6.91 19.00 -8.43
C ARG A 33 5.43 19.20 -8.71
N GLN A 34 4.57 18.67 -7.83
CA GLN A 34 3.12 18.90 -7.89
C GLN A 34 2.79 20.39 -7.71
N ALA A 35 3.44 21.08 -6.78
CA ALA A 35 3.26 22.52 -6.58
C ALA A 35 3.79 23.35 -7.77
N GLU A 36 4.92 22.95 -8.38
CA GLU A 36 5.45 23.59 -9.59
C GLU A 36 4.48 23.45 -10.77
N GLN A 37 3.88 22.27 -10.95
CA GLN A 37 2.84 22.08 -11.98
C GLN A 37 1.57 22.88 -11.67
N ALA A 38 1.21 23.03 -10.40
CA ALA A 38 0.12 23.91 -9.99
C ALA A 38 0.44 25.35 -10.43
N ALA A 39 1.66 25.83 -10.18
CA ALA A 39 2.11 27.16 -10.56
C ALA A 39 2.01 27.38 -12.08
N GLN A 40 2.48 26.41 -12.87
CA GLN A 40 2.38 26.45 -14.34
C GLN A 40 0.93 26.49 -14.81
N ARG A 41 0.03 25.69 -14.21
CA ARG A 41 -1.40 25.68 -14.56
C ARG A 41 -2.07 27.01 -14.21
N VAL A 42 -1.77 27.59 -13.05
CA VAL A 42 -2.30 28.92 -12.67
C VAL A 42 -1.80 29.99 -13.65
N ALA A 43 -0.50 29.98 -13.99
CA ALA A 43 0.07 30.93 -14.94
C ALA A 43 -0.55 30.79 -16.34
N ALA A 44 -0.82 29.54 -16.78
CA ALA A 44 -1.45 29.26 -18.07
C ALA A 44 -2.91 29.73 -18.16
N LEU A 45 -3.58 29.98 -17.03
CA LEU A 45 -4.92 30.60 -17.03
C LEU A 45 -4.87 32.12 -17.32
N GLY A 46 -3.68 32.73 -17.35
CA GLY A 46 -3.51 34.16 -17.63
C GLY A 46 -4.08 35.08 -16.55
N LEU A 47 -4.29 34.55 -15.33
CA LEU A 47 -4.91 35.28 -14.23
C LEU A 47 -3.86 36.15 -13.51
N THR A 48 -4.27 37.35 -13.11
CA THR A 48 -3.51 38.14 -12.13
C THR A 48 -4.01 37.76 -10.74
N ILE A 49 -3.18 37.14 -9.91
CA ILE A 49 -3.55 36.81 -8.53
C ILE A 49 -3.48 38.09 -7.68
N ASP A 50 -4.59 38.49 -7.09
CA ASP A 50 -4.66 39.68 -6.22
C ASP A 50 -4.35 39.31 -4.77
N GLU A 51 -4.97 38.22 -4.27
CA GLU A 51 -4.81 37.76 -2.90
C GLU A 51 -4.53 36.25 -2.81
N VAL A 52 -3.63 35.87 -1.90
CA VAL A 52 -3.39 34.47 -1.54
C VAL A 52 -3.73 34.26 -0.07
N HIS A 53 -4.59 33.29 0.23
CA HIS A 53 -4.90 32.88 1.60
C HIS A 53 -4.33 31.49 1.85
N VAL A 54 -3.58 31.31 2.92
CA VAL A 54 -2.85 30.06 3.19
C VAL A 54 -3.00 29.60 4.63
N SER A 55 -3.06 28.28 4.82
CA SER A 55 -2.98 27.68 6.15
C SER A 55 -1.66 27.99 6.86
N THR A 56 -1.68 27.92 8.19
CA THR A 56 -0.50 28.07 9.05
C THR A 56 0.54 26.95 8.91
N LEU A 57 0.15 25.78 8.42
CA LEU A 57 1.03 24.61 8.31
C LEU A 57 2.03 24.72 7.15
N GLY A 58 3.28 24.35 7.40
CA GLY A 58 4.43 24.49 6.50
C GLY A 58 4.21 23.87 5.12
N ARG A 59 3.56 22.70 5.01
CA ARG A 59 3.23 22.09 3.69
C ARG A 59 2.35 22.96 2.80
N ALA A 60 1.38 23.68 3.37
CA ALA A 60 0.50 24.57 2.63
C ALA A 60 1.24 25.86 2.28
N ARG A 61 1.98 26.43 3.25
CA ARG A 61 2.86 27.60 3.02
C ARG A 61 3.86 27.35 1.90
N ARG A 62 4.58 26.23 1.94
CA ARG A 62 5.55 25.86 0.91
C ARG A 62 4.91 25.68 -0.46
N THR A 63 3.72 25.08 -0.52
CA THR A 63 2.96 24.98 -1.78
C THR A 63 2.60 26.37 -2.30
N ALA A 64 2.12 27.28 -1.44
CA ALA A 64 1.77 28.65 -1.81
C ALA A 64 3.00 29.45 -2.30
N GLU A 65 4.14 29.33 -1.62
CA GLU A 65 5.41 29.95 -2.03
C GLU A 65 5.79 29.55 -3.46
N ILE A 66 5.74 28.26 -3.79
CA ILE A 66 6.06 27.74 -5.12
C ILE A 66 5.06 28.27 -6.16
N VAL A 67 3.76 28.25 -5.84
CA VAL A 67 2.72 28.76 -6.74
C VAL A 67 2.92 30.25 -7.03
N ILE A 68 3.17 31.06 -6.00
CA ILE A 68 3.43 32.50 -6.12
C ILE A 68 4.70 32.76 -6.95
N ALA A 69 5.78 32.01 -6.69
CA ALA A 69 7.04 32.17 -7.40
C ALA A 69 6.94 31.87 -8.90
N GLY A 70 6.01 31.00 -9.31
CA GLY A 70 5.75 30.71 -10.71
C GLY A 70 4.86 31.72 -11.45
N GLN A 71 4.39 32.78 -10.80
CA GLN A 71 3.57 33.81 -11.43
C GLN A 71 4.40 35.00 -11.93
N GLN A 72 3.93 35.64 -12.99
CA GLN A 72 4.58 36.84 -13.54
C GLN A 72 4.54 38.04 -12.59
N ARG A 73 3.49 38.12 -11.75
CA ARG A 73 3.31 39.17 -10.75
C ARG A 73 3.09 38.52 -9.39
N ARG A 74 3.70 39.10 -8.36
CA ARG A 74 3.42 38.72 -6.97
C ARG A 74 2.02 39.21 -6.58
N PRO A 75 1.31 38.47 -5.72
CA PRO A 75 0.01 38.92 -5.22
C PRO A 75 0.18 40.18 -4.38
N GLY A 76 -0.83 41.06 -4.43
CA GLY A 76 -0.88 42.28 -3.62
C GLY A 76 -1.06 41.98 -2.13
N ARG A 77 -1.61 40.81 -1.78
CA ARG A 77 -1.83 40.39 -0.39
C ARG A 77 -1.58 38.91 -0.19
N LEU A 78 -0.88 38.56 0.90
CA LEU A 78 -0.74 37.20 1.41
C LEU A 78 -1.31 37.15 2.83
N VAL A 79 -2.32 36.33 3.05
CA VAL A 79 -3.00 36.15 4.34
C VAL A 79 -2.74 34.74 4.86
N VAL A 80 -2.12 34.64 6.02
CA VAL A 80 -1.99 33.36 6.72
C VAL A 80 -3.09 33.25 7.77
N SER A 81 -3.86 32.15 7.76
CA SER A 81 -5.04 32.02 8.62
C SER A 81 -5.12 30.65 9.30
N GLU A 82 -5.37 30.67 10.62
CA GLU A 82 -5.70 29.47 11.41
C GLU A 82 -7.04 28.87 10.98
N SER A 83 -7.97 29.67 10.46
CA SER A 83 -9.23 29.16 9.91
C SER A 83 -9.06 28.23 8.70
N LEU A 84 -7.84 28.16 8.14
CA LEU A 84 -7.48 27.25 7.05
C LEU A 84 -6.65 26.04 7.51
N ILE A 85 -6.40 25.88 8.81
CA ILE A 85 -5.69 24.70 9.35
C ILE A 85 -6.49 23.42 9.10
N GLU A 86 -5.77 22.31 8.85
CA GLU A 86 -6.37 20.99 8.64
C GLU A 86 -7.16 20.55 9.88
N ARG A 87 -8.13 19.65 9.66
CA ARG A 87 -8.87 19.01 10.74
C ARG A 87 -7.95 18.43 11.80
N ASP A 88 -8.26 18.68 13.07
CA ASP A 88 -7.59 18.01 14.17
C ASP A 88 -8.07 16.54 14.27
N PHE A 89 -7.15 15.59 14.09
CA PHE A 89 -7.43 14.17 14.22
C PHE A 89 -7.23 13.63 15.65
N GLY A 90 -6.92 14.50 16.61
CA GLY A 90 -6.75 14.15 18.02
C GLY A 90 -5.74 13.02 18.19
N ILE A 91 -6.16 11.95 18.87
CA ILE A 91 -5.30 10.79 19.14
C ILE A 91 -4.82 10.04 17.88
N TYR A 92 -5.46 10.26 16.72
CA TYR A 92 -5.06 9.62 15.46
C TYR A 92 -3.91 10.35 14.77
N SER A 93 -3.63 11.61 15.13
CA SER A 93 -2.50 12.38 14.59
C SER A 93 -1.17 11.62 14.75
N GLY A 94 -0.38 11.57 13.69
CA GLY A 94 0.88 10.84 13.58
C GLY A 94 0.74 9.32 13.39
N ARG A 95 -0.45 8.73 13.55
CA ARG A 95 -0.67 7.28 13.43
C ARG A 95 -0.87 6.86 11.99
N ASN A 96 -0.51 5.60 11.69
CA ASN A 96 -0.74 5.01 10.37
C ASN A 96 -2.24 4.81 10.10
N LYS A 97 -2.70 5.26 8.93
CA LYS A 97 -4.12 5.27 8.56
C LYS A 97 -4.70 3.87 8.47
N SER A 98 -4.02 2.95 7.78
CA SER A 98 -4.50 1.59 7.58
C SER A 98 -4.64 0.82 8.90
N LEU A 99 -3.71 1.01 9.84
CA LEU A 99 -3.82 0.42 11.17
C LEU A 99 -4.98 0.99 11.99
N VAL A 100 -5.20 2.30 11.94
CA VAL A 100 -6.37 2.92 12.60
C VAL A 100 -7.65 2.34 12.02
N LYS A 101 -7.83 2.36 10.69
CA LYS A 101 -8.99 1.77 9.98
C LYS A 101 -9.27 0.33 10.42
N LYS A 102 -8.22 -0.49 10.46
CA LYS A 102 -8.32 -1.91 10.86
C LYS A 102 -8.66 -2.10 12.34
N SER A 103 -8.15 -1.22 13.20
CA SER A 103 -8.31 -1.32 14.65
C SER A 103 -9.70 -0.88 15.12
N ILE A 104 -10.29 0.14 14.47
CA ILE A 104 -11.64 0.64 14.80
C ILE A 104 -12.73 0.06 13.88
N GLY A 105 -12.34 -0.63 12.81
CA GLY A 105 -13.23 -1.23 11.83
C GLY A 105 -13.89 -0.21 10.91
N PHE A 106 -14.59 -0.70 9.87
CA PHE A 106 -15.24 0.16 8.87
C PHE A 106 -16.29 1.07 9.50
N ALA A 107 -17.14 0.56 10.39
CA ALA A 107 -18.17 1.37 11.06
C ALA A 107 -17.57 2.48 11.92
N GLY A 108 -16.56 2.17 12.74
CA GLY A 108 -15.88 3.18 13.56
C GLY A 108 -15.11 4.21 12.73
N TYR A 109 -14.52 3.79 11.62
CA TYR A 109 -13.84 4.68 10.69
C TYR A 109 -14.84 5.60 9.96
N SER A 110 -15.93 5.03 9.46
CA SER A 110 -17.01 5.79 8.82
C SER A 110 -17.63 6.79 9.79
N GLU A 111 -17.86 6.41 11.06
CA GLU A 111 -18.35 7.35 12.07
C GLU A 111 -17.34 8.47 12.34
N ALA A 112 -16.05 8.17 12.54
CA ALA A 112 -15.06 9.21 12.82
C ALA A 112 -14.81 10.16 11.63
N PHE A 113 -14.82 9.63 10.39
CA PHE A 113 -14.31 10.33 9.21
C PHE A 113 -15.33 10.58 8.11
N HIS A 114 -16.53 10.01 8.13
CA HIS A 114 -17.56 10.24 7.11
C HIS A 114 -18.93 10.65 7.68
N SER A 115 -19.17 10.50 8.99
CA SER A 115 -20.38 10.98 9.66
C SER A 115 -20.29 12.47 9.98
N HIS A 116 -21.36 13.22 9.77
CA HIS A 116 -21.46 14.66 10.06
C HIS A 116 -21.34 15.02 11.56
N THR A 117 -21.53 14.05 12.45
CA THR A 117 -21.26 14.18 13.90
C THR A 117 -19.90 13.62 14.29
N GLY A 118 -19.18 13.04 13.35
CA GLY A 118 -17.92 12.34 13.58
C GLY A 118 -16.88 13.22 14.24
N ARG A 119 -16.29 12.71 15.32
CA ARG A 119 -15.19 13.35 16.05
C ARG A 119 -14.11 12.32 16.37
N PRO A 120 -12.90 12.44 15.80
CA PRO A 120 -11.72 11.74 16.28
C PRO A 120 -11.56 12.02 17.78
N PRO A 121 -11.28 11.03 18.62
CA PRO A 121 -11.14 11.28 20.06
C PRO A 121 -10.07 12.33 20.34
N GLY A 122 -10.45 13.39 21.06
CA GLY A 122 -9.57 14.53 21.34
C GLY A 122 -9.28 15.43 20.14
N GLY A 123 -10.06 15.37 19.06
CA GLY A 123 -9.92 16.21 17.87
C GLY A 123 -11.19 16.97 17.49
N GLU A 124 -11.20 17.51 16.27
CA GLU A 124 -12.24 18.41 15.75
C GLU A 124 -13.39 17.61 15.12
N SER A 125 -14.63 17.97 15.47
CA SER A 125 -15.83 17.42 14.83
C SER A 125 -16.02 17.97 13.43
N TRP A 126 -16.78 17.25 12.61
CA TRP A 126 -17.16 17.73 11.29
C TRP A 126 -17.89 19.07 11.29
N ARG A 127 -18.81 19.28 12.24
CA ARG A 127 -19.56 20.53 12.38
C ARG A 127 -18.65 21.71 12.73
N GLU A 128 -17.76 21.56 13.70
CA GLU A 128 -16.80 22.61 14.07
C GLU A 128 -15.93 23.02 12.88
N MET A 129 -15.42 22.04 12.14
CA MET A 129 -14.62 22.30 10.94
C MET A 129 -15.46 22.99 9.86
N TYR A 130 -16.68 22.52 9.58
CA TYR A 130 -17.58 23.12 8.60
C TYR A 130 -17.91 24.57 8.95
N ASP A 131 -18.33 24.84 10.19
CA ASP A 131 -18.76 26.16 10.65
C ASP A 131 -17.62 27.18 10.50
N ARG A 132 -16.39 26.79 10.91
CA ARG A 132 -15.19 27.63 10.76
C ARG A 132 -14.86 27.92 9.30
N VAL A 133 -14.94 26.92 8.42
CA VAL A 133 -14.62 27.09 6.99
C VAL A 133 -15.71 27.88 6.26
N ALA A 134 -16.98 27.62 6.57
CA ALA A 134 -18.13 28.33 6.00
C ALA A 134 -18.15 29.81 6.41
N ALA A 135 -17.85 30.11 7.67
CA ALA A 135 -17.67 31.49 8.14
C ALA A 135 -16.54 32.18 7.36
N TYR A 136 -15.37 31.55 7.23
CA TYR A 136 -14.26 32.11 6.46
C TYR A 136 -14.60 32.32 4.98
N HIS A 137 -15.34 31.39 4.38
CA HIS A 137 -15.83 31.53 3.01
C HIS A 137 -16.72 32.78 2.86
N ARG A 138 -17.74 32.89 3.72
CA ARG A 138 -18.76 33.96 3.65
C ARG A 138 -18.23 35.33 4.04
N GLU A 139 -17.35 35.40 5.04
CA GLU A 139 -16.94 36.67 5.66
C GLU A 139 -15.61 37.19 5.10
N VAL A 140 -14.80 36.33 4.48
CA VAL A 140 -13.47 36.70 3.96
C VAL A 140 -13.36 36.50 2.46
N LEU A 141 -13.65 35.29 1.95
CA LEU A 141 -13.40 34.95 0.55
C LEU A 141 -14.44 35.55 -0.40
N LEU A 142 -15.73 35.45 -0.07
CA LEU A 142 -16.81 35.99 -0.91
C LEU A 142 -16.71 37.52 -1.06
N PRO A 143 -16.54 38.34 0.00
CA PRO A 143 -16.38 39.78 -0.16
C PRO A 143 -15.15 40.16 -1.00
N ALA A 144 -14.09 39.36 -0.95
CA ALA A 144 -12.92 39.58 -1.81
C ALA A 144 -13.22 39.29 -3.29
N SER A 145 -13.87 38.17 -3.57
CA SER A 145 -14.30 37.77 -4.91
C SER A 145 -15.32 38.74 -5.52
N GLU A 146 -16.31 39.19 -4.72
CA GLU A 146 -17.34 40.15 -5.12
C GLU A 146 -16.77 41.54 -5.43
N ALA A 147 -15.65 41.91 -4.78
CA ALA A 147 -14.87 43.10 -5.13
C ALA A 147 -14.04 42.93 -6.41
N GLY A 148 -14.21 41.83 -7.16
CA GLY A 148 -13.52 41.55 -8.42
C GLY A 148 -12.10 41.02 -8.27
N ARG A 149 -11.66 40.66 -7.05
CA ARG A 149 -10.30 40.17 -6.80
C ARG A 149 -10.20 38.69 -7.09
N THR A 150 -9.14 38.29 -7.78
CA THR A 150 -8.74 36.90 -7.97
C THR A 150 -8.06 36.39 -6.71
N VAL A 151 -8.68 35.42 -6.05
CA VAL A 151 -8.22 34.89 -4.77
C VAL A 151 -7.79 33.43 -4.93
N VAL A 152 -6.58 33.12 -4.47
CA VAL A 152 -6.07 31.75 -4.40
C VAL A 152 -6.00 31.31 -2.94
N VAL A 153 -6.65 30.19 -2.61
CA VAL A 153 -6.64 29.58 -1.29
C VAL A 153 -5.78 28.32 -1.32
N VAL A 154 -4.74 28.25 -0.49
CA VAL A 154 -3.87 27.08 -0.35
C VAL A 154 -4.06 26.44 1.02
N ALA A 155 -4.67 25.25 1.05
CA ALA A 155 -5.09 24.60 2.29
C ALA A 155 -4.89 23.07 2.21
N HIS A 156 -5.76 22.33 2.90
CA HIS A 156 -5.67 20.88 3.07
C HIS A 156 -6.89 20.17 2.50
N LYS A 157 -6.85 18.83 2.49
CA LYS A 157 -7.90 18.02 1.84
C LYS A 157 -9.27 18.36 2.42
N TYR A 158 -9.45 18.20 3.74
CA TYR A 158 -10.76 18.36 4.35
C TYR A 158 -11.24 19.81 4.33
N ILE A 159 -10.32 20.77 4.40
CA ILE A 159 -10.65 22.19 4.30
C ILE A 159 -11.16 22.56 2.91
N VAL A 160 -10.52 22.10 1.83
CA VAL A 160 -11.01 22.32 0.46
C VAL A 160 -12.34 21.60 0.22
N GLU A 161 -12.53 20.42 0.81
CA GLU A 161 -13.81 19.72 0.76
C GLU A 161 -14.94 20.49 1.49
N MET A 162 -14.65 21.10 2.65
CA MET A 162 -15.63 21.96 3.33
C MET A 162 -15.97 23.22 2.53
N PHE A 163 -15.00 23.84 1.85
CA PHE A 163 -15.29 24.91 0.90
C PHE A 163 -16.22 24.43 -0.22
N ALA A 164 -16.07 23.19 -0.70
CA ALA A 164 -16.95 22.65 -1.73
C ALA A 164 -18.40 22.48 -1.25
N ILE A 165 -18.59 21.98 -0.02
CA ILE A 165 -19.92 21.85 0.58
C ILE A 165 -20.53 23.25 0.81
N ALA A 166 -19.76 24.19 1.37
CA ALA A 166 -20.21 25.55 1.62
C ALA A 166 -20.56 26.32 0.33
N ALA A 167 -19.70 26.26 -0.69
CA ALA A 167 -19.92 26.90 -1.99
C ALA A 167 -21.11 26.32 -2.75
N ALA A 168 -21.44 25.04 -2.53
CA ALA A 168 -22.62 24.41 -3.09
C ALA A 168 -23.91 24.71 -2.32
N GLY A 169 -23.85 25.47 -1.21
CA GLY A 169 -25.00 25.72 -0.34
C GLY A 169 -25.54 24.44 0.31
N LEU A 170 -24.73 23.40 0.43
CA LEU A 170 -25.12 22.13 1.00
C LEU A 170 -24.89 22.13 2.52
N PRO A 171 -25.73 21.42 3.29
CA PRO A 171 -25.49 21.25 4.72
C PRO A 171 -24.40 20.18 4.95
N PRO A 172 -23.67 20.21 6.08
CA PRO A 172 -22.53 19.32 6.33
C PRO A 172 -22.88 17.82 6.30
N GLU A 173 -24.16 17.47 6.52
CA GLU A 173 -24.72 16.13 6.41
C GLU A 173 -24.61 15.53 5.01
N ARG A 174 -24.42 16.37 3.99
CA ARG A 174 -24.22 15.95 2.59
C ARG A 174 -22.75 15.70 2.26
N TYR A 175 -21.84 15.85 3.23
CA TYR A 175 -20.44 15.54 3.04
C TYR A 175 -20.24 14.08 2.63
N ARG A 176 -19.26 13.89 1.75
CA ARG A 176 -18.62 12.62 1.43
C ARG A 176 -17.18 12.92 1.00
N ASP A 177 -16.34 11.90 0.95
CA ASP A 177 -14.99 12.06 0.41
C ASP A 177 -15.02 12.48 -1.07
N LEU A 178 -14.68 13.75 -1.35
CA LEU A 178 -14.72 14.33 -2.70
C LEU A 178 -13.44 14.04 -3.51
N LYS A 179 -12.46 13.34 -2.91
CA LYS A 179 -11.21 12.91 -3.56
C LYS A 179 -10.42 14.08 -4.17
N ILE A 180 -10.37 15.22 -3.46
CA ILE A 180 -9.65 16.43 -3.91
C ILE A 180 -8.16 16.10 -4.14
N PRO A 181 -7.66 16.25 -5.38
CA PRO A 181 -6.27 15.91 -5.71
C PRO A 181 -5.27 16.93 -5.13
N ASN A 182 -4.06 16.47 -4.84
CA ASN A 182 -2.96 17.32 -4.40
C ASN A 182 -2.55 18.29 -5.51
N ALA A 183 -2.29 19.55 -5.11
CA ALA A 183 -1.76 20.63 -5.95
C ALA A 183 -2.48 20.85 -7.29
N ARG A 184 -3.75 20.48 -7.42
CA ARG A 184 -4.58 20.88 -8.56
C ARG A 184 -5.31 22.17 -8.20
N PRO A 185 -5.14 23.25 -8.96
CA PRO A 185 -6.04 24.40 -8.86
C PRO A 185 -7.45 24.00 -9.26
N LEU A 186 -8.42 24.31 -8.41
CA LEU A 186 -9.84 24.05 -8.61
C LEU A 186 -10.59 25.38 -8.50
N THR A 187 -11.48 25.66 -9.45
CA THR A 187 -12.39 26.81 -9.32
C THR A 187 -13.50 26.50 -8.32
N GLU A 188 -14.21 27.53 -7.88
CA GLU A 188 -15.45 27.33 -7.12
C GLU A 188 -16.47 26.46 -7.87
N ASP A 189 -16.58 26.61 -9.20
CA ASP A 189 -17.45 25.77 -10.04
C ASP A 189 -16.99 24.30 -10.06
N ASP A 190 -15.67 24.03 -10.08
CA ASP A 190 -15.15 22.68 -9.92
C ASP A 190 -15.56 22.08 -8.58
N LEU A 191 -15.49 22.87 -7.51
CA LEU A 191 -15.89 22.43 -6.17
C LEU A 191 -17.40 22.16 -6.09
N ARG A 192 -18.24 23.05 -6.61
CA ARG A 192 -19.70 22.86 -6.69
C ARG A 192 -20.04 21.59 -7.48
N ARG A 193 -19.39 21.37 -8.63
CA ARG A 193 -19.54 20.13 -9.42
C ARG A 193 -19.15 18.88 -8.62
N ALA A 194 -18.03 18.93 -7.89
CA ALA A 194 -17.59 17.81 -7.06
C ALA A 194 -18.60 17.49 -5.93
N ALA A 195 -19.14 18.53 -5.29
CA ALA A 195 -20.15 18.40 -4.24
C ALA A 195 -21.45 17.77 -4.76
N HIS A 196 -21.87 18.11 -5.98
CA HIS A 196 -23.09 17.57 -6.62
C HIS A 196 -22.92 16.27 -7.40
N ALA A 197 -21.70 15.71 -7.50
CA ALA A 197 -21.49 14.46 -8.24
C ALA A 197 -22.38 13.29 -7.73
N PRO A 198 -22.64 12.22 -8.50
CA PRO A 198 -23.53 11.14 -8.08
C PRO A 198 -23.01 10.34 -6.87
N ALA A 199 -23.94 9.85 -6.03
CA ALA A 199 -23.62 9.04 -4.85
C ALA A 199 -22.97 7.68 -5.16
N ALA A 200 -23.06 7.20 -6.41
CA ALA A 200 -22.41 5.96 -6.87
C ALA A 200 -20.87 5.96 -6.66
N ALA A 201 -20.25 7.14 -6.60
CA ALA A 201 -18.84 7.28 -6.21
C ALA A 201 -18.57 6.86 -4.76
N GLY A 202 -19.57 6.96 -3.86
CA GLY A 202 -19.49 6.51 -2.47
C GLY A 202 -19.38 5.00 -2.34
N LEU A 203 -20.16 4.24 -3.13
CA LEU A 203 -20.13 2.77 -3.08
C LEU A 203 -18.74 2.20 -3.42
N LEU A 204 -18.08 2.75 -4.45
CA LEU A 204 -16.73 2.33 -4.83
C LEU A 204 -15.70 2.69 -3.75
N ASN A 205 -15.86 3.82 -3.08
CA ASN A 205 -15.00 4.20 -1.96
C ASN A 205 -15.17 3.23 -0.79
N ASP A 206 -16.41 2.92 -0.42
CA ASP A 206 -16.71 1.97 0.65
C ASP A 206 -16.15 0.58 0.34
N LEU A 207 -16.27 0.14 -0.92
CA LEU A 207 -15.65 -1.10 -1.38
C LEU A 207 -14.13 -1.08 -1.21
N GLY A 208 -13.47 0.01 -1.61
CA GLY A 208 -12.03 0.18 -1.43
C GLY A 208 -11.61 0.14 0.04
N GLU A 209 -12.37 0.78 0.92
CA GLU A 209 -12.14 0.78 2.37
C GLU A 209 -12.35 -0.61 2.98
N ILE A 210 -13.41 -1.31 2.60
CA ILE A 210 -13.69 -2.68 3.06
C ILE A 210 -12.58 -3.63 2.60
N VAL A 211 -12.16 -3.54 1.34
CA VAL A 211 -11.03 -4.32 0.82
C VAL A 211 -9.78 -4.00 1.63
N GLU A 212 -9.43 -2.73 1.84
CA GLU A 212 -8.24 -2.34 2.62
C GLU A 212 -8.27 -2.93 4.04
N ILE A 213 -9.42 -2.89 4.71
CA ILE A 213 -9.62 -3.35 6.09
C ILE A 213 -9.61 -4.89 6.18
N ARG A 214 -10.13 -5.57 5.16
CA ARG A 214 -10.36 -7.03 5.18
C ARG A 214 -9.42 -7.81 4.28
N LEU A 215 -8.47 -7.17 3.60
CA LEU A 215 -7.69 -7.80 2.53
C LEU A 215 -7.06 -9.14 2.93
N PRO A 216 -6.33 -9.27 4.07
CA PRO A 216 -5.73 -10.55 4.44
C PRO A 216 -6.75 -11.66 4.69
N LEU A 217 -7.91 -11.32 5.27
CA LEU A 217 -9.02 -12.27 5.41
C LEU A 217 -9.57 -12.67 4.04
N LEU A 218 -9.79 -11.72 3.14
CA LEU A 218 -10.28 -12.00 1.79
C LEU A 218 -9.32 -12.91 1.01
N VAL A 219 -8.01 -12.67 1.13
CA VAL A 219 -6.95 -13.49 0.55
C VAL A 219 -6.97 -14.91 1.12
N ALA A 220 -7.06 -15.05 2.45
CA ALA A 220 -7.13 -16.36 3.11
C ALA A 220 -8.41 -17.13 2.73
N LEU A 221 -9.56 -16.45 2.66
CA LEU A 221 -10.83 -17.04 2.23
C LEU A 221 -10.78 -17.44 0.75
N ALA A 222 -10.19 -16.63 -0.12
CA ALA A 222 -10.03 -16.97 -1.53
C ALA A 222 -9.10 -18.18 -1.71
N ALA A 223 -8.00 -18.26 -0.95
CA ALA A 223 -7.14 -19.43 -0.93
C ALA A 223 -7.90 -20.70 -0.55
N ALA A 224 -8.73 -20.65 0.51
CA ALA A 224 -9.58 -21.78 0.91
C ALA A 224 -10.65 -22.12 -0.15
N ALA A 225 -11.27 -21.11 -0.75
CA ALA A 225 -12.26 -21.28 -1.81
C ALA A 225 -11.65 -21.92 -3.06
N GLY A 226 -10.43 -21.55 -3.45
CA GLY A 226 -9.72 -22.17 -4.58
C GLY A 226 -9.57 -23.68 -4.41
N VAL A 227 -9.19 -24.14 -3.21
CA VAL A 227 -9.14 -25.57 -2.89
C VAL A 227 -10.53 -26.19 -3.03
N ALA A 228 -11.54 -25.63 -2.35
CA ALA A 228 -12.88 -26.19 -2.33
C ALA A 228 -13.49 -26.30 -3.74
N VAL A 229 -13.35 -25.26 -4.56
CA VAL A 229 -13.86 -25.24 -5.94
C VAL A 229 -13.15 -26.29 -6.79
N GLN A 230 -11.83 -26.45 -6.64
CA GLN A 230 -11.11 -27.48 -7.42
C GLN A 230 -11.55 -28.89 -7.03
N LEU A 231 -11.76 -29.16 -5.74
CA LEU A 231 -12.24 -30.47 -5.28
C LEU A 231 -13.65 -30.81 -5.78
N LEU A 232 -14.49 -29.79 -5.98
CA LEU A 232 -15.85 -29.95 -6.49
C LEU A 232 -15.90 -30.04 -8.02
N ALA A 233 -15.08 -29.25 -8.71
CA ALA A 233 -15.14 -29.10 -10.16
C ALA A 233 -14.22 -30.06 -10.92
N GLY A 234 -13.06 -30.42 -10.35
CA GLY A 234 -12.07 -31.31 -10.97
C GLY A 234 -11.50 -30.80 -12.30
N ILE A 235 -11.43 -29.48 -12.49
CA ILE A 235 -11.07 -28.87 -13.79
C ILE A 235 -9.56 -28.66 -13.87
N HIS A 236 -8.98 -29.02 -15.01
CA HIS A 236 -7.57 -28.75 -15.30
C HIS A 236 -7.43 -27.41 -16.02
N VAL A 237 -6.64 -26.49 -15.46
CA VAL A 237 -6.31 -25.21 -16.10
C VAL A 237 -5.06 -25.40 -16.96
N PRO A 238 -5.08 -25.02 -18.25
CA PRO A 238 -3.90 -25.04 -19.08
C PRO A 238 -2.77 -24.17 -18.49
N PRO A 239 -1.50 -24.64 -18.45
CA PRO A 239 -0.38 -23.91 -17.85
C PRO A 239 -0.20 -22.48 -18.39
N TRP A 240 -0.42 -22.27 -19.68
CA TRP A 240 -0.29 -20.94 -20.30
C TRP A 240 -1.38 -19.96 -19.82
N ALA A 241 -2.63 -20.43 -19.65
CA ALA A 241 -3.76 -19.61 -19.23
C ALA A 241 -3.60 -19.18 -17.78
N PHE A 242 -3.11 -20.12 -16.97
CA PHE A 242 -2.71 -19.86 -15.59
C PHE A 242 -1.58 -18.82 -15.52
N ALA A 243 -0.49 -19.03 -16.25
CA ALA A 243 0.65 -18.11 -16.28
C ALA A 243 0.25 -16.69 -16.74
N ALA A 244 -0.58 -16.58 -17.78
CA ALA A 244 -1.09 -15.30 -18.27
C ALA A 244 -1.95 -14.58 -17.22
N SER A 245 -2.88 -15.29 -16.57
CA SER A 245 -3.74 -14.72 -15.52
C SER A 245 -2.93 -14.21 -14.33
N MET A 246 -1.94 -14.99 -13.89
CA MET A 246 -1.06 -14.60 -12.79
C MET A 246 -0.20 -13.39 -13.15
N THR A 247 0.35 -13.37 -14.36
CA THR A 247 1.15 -12.25 -14.91
C THR A 247 0.33 -10.96 -14.95
N LEU A 248 -0.94 -11.03 -15.39
CA LEU A 248 -1.83 -9.88 -15.44
C LEU A 248 -2.16 -9.34 -14.03
N LEU A 249 -2.60 -10.21 -13.12
CA LEU A 249 -2.95 -9.83 -11.74
C LEU A 249 -1.74 -9.22 -11.01
N LEU A 250 -0.56 -9.77 -11.24
CA LEU A 250 0.68 -9.17 -10.79
C LEU A 250 0.95 -7.80 -11.39
N GLY A 251 0.79 -7.67 -12.71
CA GLY A 251 1.08 -6.43 -13.41
C GLY A 251 0.26 -5.28 -12.84
N VAL A 252 -0.99 -5.54 -12.45
CA VAL A 252 -1.85 -4.59 -11.73
C VAL A 252 -1.24 -4.24 -10.36
N GLY A 253 -0.87 -5.24 -9.55
CA GLY A 253 -0.24 -5.02 -8.25
C GLY A 253 1.06 -4.22 -8.34
N THR A 254 1.94 -4.59 -9.26
CA THR A 254 3.20 -3.90 -9.57
C THR A 254 2.94 -2.46 -10.00
N PHE A 255 2.02 -2.24 -10.94
CA PHE A 255 1.73 -0.91 -11.46
C PHE A 255 1.33 0.03 -10.33
N PHE A 256 0.36 -0.35 -9.50
CA PHE A 256 -0.11 0.49 -8.39
C PHE A 256 0.95 0.69 -7.32
N THR A 257 1.73 -0.34 -7.02
CA THR A 257 2.87 -0.24 -6.12
C THR A 257 3.85 0.79 -6.65
N LEU A 258 4.39 0.59 -7.85
CA LEU A 258 5.43 1.46 -8.40
C LEU A 258 4.91 2.86 -8.76
N LEU A 259 3.62 3.05 -8.99
CA LEU A 259 3.03 4.38 -9.22
C LEU A 259 3.18 5.29 -8.00
N ARG A 260 3.20 4.72 -6.79
CA ARG A 260 3.39 5.44 -5.54
C ARG A 260 4.84 5.83 -5.28
N VAL A 261 5.79 5.06 -5.80
CA VAL A 261 7.22 5.21 -5.52
C VAL A 261 7.83 6.33 -6.34
N ASP A 262 8.51 7.26 -5.66
CA ASP A 262 9.45 8.17 -6.31
C ASP A 262 10.86 7.52 -6.36
N PRO A 263 11.47 7.36 -7.56
CA PRO A 263 12.82 6.84 -7.68
C PRO A 263 13.86 7.65 -6.90
N HIS A 264 13.65 8.95 -6.67
CA HIS A 264 14.61 9.76 -5.90
C HIS A 264 14.68 9.31 -4.44
N THR A 265 13.54 9.01 -3.81
CA THR A 265 13.45 8.47 -2.44
C THR A 265 14.14 7.11 -2.29
N LEU A 266 14.33 6.37 -3.39
CA LEU A 266 15.08 5.11 -3.39
C LEU A 266 16.61 5.33 -3.38
N ARG A 267 17.10 6.44 -3.95
CA ARG A 267 18.55 6.70 -4.14
C ARG A 267 19.22 7.34 -2.92
N THR A 268 18.48 8.10 -2.11
CA THR A 268 19.05 9.02 -1.12
C THR A 268 19.34 8.39 0.25
N THR A 269 19.04 7.12 0.50
CA THR A 269 19.29 6.50 1.81
C THR A 269 19.95 5.12 1.72
N PRO A 270 21.29 5.00 1.85
CA PRO A 270 22.00 3.72 1.87
C PRO A 270 21.74 2.86 3.13
N GLY A 271 20.90 3.34 4.05
CA GLY A 271 20.58 2.68 5.31
C GLY A 271 19.39 1.71 5.28
N SER A 272 18.63 1.57 4.18
CA SER A 272 17.43 0.73 4.21
C SER A 272 17.70 -0.76 3.95
N ILE A 273 18.73 -1.13 3.18
CA ILE A 273 19.01 -2.56 2.88
C ILE A 273 19.98 -3.14 3.91
N ARG A 274 20.94 -2.34 4.38
CA ARG A 274 21.97 -2.79 5.35
C ARG A 274 21.38 -3.46 6.59
N PRO A 275 20.30 -2.95 7.22
CA PRO A 275 19.67 -3.61 8.36
C PRO A 275 18.99 -4.92 7.98
N ALA A 276 18.56 -5.12 6.74
CA ALA A 276 17.94 -6.38 6.33
C ALA A 276 18.96 -7.46 5.93
N LEU A 277 20.20 -7.06 5.63
CA LEU A 277 21.19 -7.92 5.00
C LEU A 277 21.52 -9.18 5.82
N PRO A 278 21.74 -9.12 7.15
CA PRO A 278 22.09 -10.33 7.91
C PRO A 278 20.99 -11.39 7.90
N LEU A 279 19.73 -10.95 7.91
CA LEU A 279 18.57 -11.84 7.80
C LEU A 279 18.48 -12.48 6.41
N LEU A 280 18.72 -11.69 5.35
CA LEU A 280 18.79 -12.22 3.99
C LEU A 280 19.91 -13.24 3.84
N LEU A 281 21.11 -12.95 4.37
CA LEU A 281 22.24 -13.87 4.33
C LEU A 281 21.95 -15.15 5.10
N ALA A 282 21.39 -15.06 6.31
CA ALA A 282 21.00 -16.24 7.08
C ALA A 282 19.95 -17.10 6.36
N ARG A 283 18.93 -16.44 5.78
CA ARG A 283 17.89 -17.10 4.98
C ARG A 283 18.48 -17.78 3.74
N SER A 284 19.30 -17.08 2.96
CA SER A 284 19.95 -17.62 1.76
C SER A 284 20.93 -18.74 2.08
N ALA A 285 21.74 -18.61 3.14
CA ALA A 285 22.67 -19.64 3.57
C ALA A 285 21.94 -20.93 3.98
N LEU A 286 20.86 -20.81 4.75
CA LEU A 286 20.01 -21.96 5.09
C LEU A 286 19.36 -22.56 3.84
N GLY A 287 18.92 -21.73 2.90
CA GLY A 287 18.35 -22.19 1.63
C GLY A 287 19.33 -23.00 0.78
N LEU A 288 20.56 -22.50 0.63
CA LEU A 288 21.64 -23.23 -0.05
C LEU A 288 21.99 -24.54 0.68
N ALA A 289 22.04 -24.52 2.01
CA ALA A 289 22.31 -25.71 2.81
C ALA A 289 21.22 -26.79 2.64
N LEU A 290 19.94 -26.41 2.58
CA LEU A 290 18.85 -27.36 2.32
C LEU A 290 18.84 -27.88 0.88
N LEU A 291 19.19 -27.04 -0.10
CA LEU A 291 19.36 -27.47 -1.49
C LEU A 291 20.50 -28.48 -1.64
N TRP A 292 21.63 -28.25 -0.96
CA TRP A 292 22.83 -29.10 -1.07
C TRP A 292 22.71 -30.38 -0.24
N GLY A 293 22.25 -30.28 1.00
CA GLY A 293 22.11 -31.42 1.92
C GLY A 293 20.84 -32.25 1.70
N GLY A 294 19.89 -31.74 0.91
CA GLY A 294 18.61 -32.37 0.61
C GLY A 294 18.59 -33.24 -0.65
N SER A 295 19.76 -33.60 -1.21
CA SER A 295 19.89 -34.34 -2.48
C SER A 295 19.04 -35.62 -2.49
N GLY A 296 17.82 -35.55 -3.04
CA GLY A 296 16.86 -36.66 -3.09
C GLY A 296 15.52 -36.44 -2.39
N SER A 297 15.40 -35.43 -1.53
CA SER A 297 14.16 -35.07 -0.83
C SER A 297 13.53 -33.82 -1.45
N LEU A 298 12.52 -34.03 -2.31
CA LEU A 298 11.75 -32.95 -2.94
C LEU A 298 11.22 -31.91 -1.92
N PRO A 299 10.72 -32.29 -0.72
CA PRO A 299 10.34 -31.31 0.29
C PRO A 299 11.49 -30.41 0.77
N LEU A 300 12.70 -30.95 0.96
CA LEU A 300 13.86 -30.17 1.41
C LEU A 300 14.39 -29.28 0.29
N GLU A 301 14.40 -29.77 -0.95
CA GLU A 301 14.77 -28.99 -2.12
C GLU A 301 13.82 -27.80 -2.33
N LEU A 302 12.50 -28.03 -2.21
CA LEU A 302 11.48 -26.97 -2.29
C LEU A 302 11.59 -25.98 -1.12
N ALA A 303 11.90 -26.45 0.10
CA ALA A 303 12.17 -25.57 1.25
C ALA A 303 13.44 -24.74 1.05
N GLY A 304 14.50 -25.30 0.45
CA GLY A 304 15.71 -24.57 0.09
C GLY A 304 15.46 -23.47 -0.94
N LEU A 305 14.68 -23.80 -1.99
CA LEU A 305 14.24 -22.82 -2.99
C LEU A 305 13.35 -21.73 -2.38
N PHE A 306 12.46 -22.10 -1.44
CA PHE A 306 11.65 -21.12 -0.72
C PHE A 306 12.51 -20.09 0.02
N LEU A 307 13.55 -20.56 0.70
CA LEU A 307 14.45 -19.68 1.43
C LEU A 307 15.28 -18.80 0.50
N LEU A 308 15.56 -19.25 -0.72
CA LEU A 308 16.29 -18.46 -1.72
C LEU A 308 15.41 -17.50 -2.52
N LEU A 309 14.09 -17.66 -2.46
CA LEU A 309 13.16 -16.80 -3.16
C LEU A 309 13.19 -15.36 -2.64
N PRO A 310 13.30 -14.35 -3.51
CA PRO A 310 13.17 -12.99 -3.04
C PRO A 310 11.75 -12.69 -2.54
N PRO A 311 11.58 -11.70 -1.64
CA PRO A 311 10.28 -11.16 -1.29
C PRO A 311 9.48 -10.75 -2.53
N ALA A 312 8.16 -10.87 -2.46
CA ALA A 312 7.31 -10.50 -3.58
C ALA A 312 7.09 -8.99 -3.65
N LEU A 313 6.85 -8.49 -4.86
CA LEU A 313 6.55 -7.08 -5.17
C LEU A 313 5.33 -6.51 -4.47
N ILE A 314 4.56 -7.37 -3.83
CA ILE A 314 3.37 -7.04 -3.03
C ILE A 314 3.74 -6.75 -1.57
N ALA A 315 4.95 -7.09 -1.12
CA ALA A 315 5.45 -6.79 0.23
C ALA A 315 5.41 -5.28 0.55
N PRO A 316 5.74 -4.36 -0.37
CA PRO A 316 5.47 -2.94 -0.19
C PRO A 316 4.00 -2.64 0.07
N THR A 317 3.08 -3.20 -0.73
CA THR A 317 1.65 -3.00 -0.55
C THR A 317 1.19 -3.49 0.82
N LEU A 318 1.66 -4.66 1.26
CA LEU A 318 1.37 -5.17 2.60
C LEU A 318 2.00 -4.33 3.71
N SER A 319 3.23 -3.85 3.53
CA SER A 319 3.89 -2.89 4.44
C SER A 319 3.05 -1.63 4.64
N LEU A 320 2.61 -1.02 3.54
CA LEU A 320 1.73 0.14 3.57
C LEU A 320 0.41 -0.14 4.33
N LEU A 321 -0.22 -1.27 4.04
CA LEU A 321 -1.50 -1.70 4.62
C LEU A 321 -1.40 -2.09 6.09
N TRP A 322 -0.22 -2.48 6.55
CA TRP A 322 0.02 -2.88 7.93
C TRP A 322 0.81 -1.84 8.71
N GLY A 323 1.05 -0.66 8.14
CA GLY A 323 1.77 0.42 8.82
C GLY A 323 3.22 0.08 9.16
N GLY A 324 3.90 -0.61 8.25
CA GLY A 324 5.34 -0.61 8.12
C GLY A 324 5.85 0.60 7.34
N ASP A 325 7.16 0.63 7.09
CA ASP A 325 7.81 1.58 6.19
C ASP A 325 7.75 1.05 4.76
N TYR A 326 6.82 1.62 4.01
CA TYR A 326 6.60 1.32 2.60
C TYR A 326 7.90 1.43 1.77
N PHE A 327 8.69 2.49 1.95
CA PHE A 327 9.90 2.73 1.13
C PHE A 327 11.02 1.79 1.49
N PHE A 328 11.15 1.43 2.76
CA PHE A 328 12.03 0.33 3.16
C PHE A 328 11.63 -0.96 2.42
N ALA A 329 10.35 -1.34 2.48
CA ALA A 329 9.86 -2.56 1.85
C ALA A 329 10.07 -2.54 0.32
N VAL A 330 9.83 -1.41 -0.35
CA VAL A 330 10.10 -1.25 -1.80
C VAL A 330 11.57 -1.48 -2.12
N ARG A 331 12.49 -0.79 -1.44
CA ARG A 331 13.94 -0.89 -1.73
C ARG A 331 14.43 -2.33 -1.55
N HIS A 332 14.05 -2.94 -0.45
CA HIS A 332 14.41 -4.32 -0.14
C HIS A 332 13.84 -5.29 -1.18
N THR A 333 12.56 -5.15 -1.50
CA THR A 333 11.86 -6.04 -2.42
C THR A 333 12.39 -5.92 -3.85
N ILE A 334 12.61 -4.70 -4.37
CA ILE A 334 13.17 -4.50 -5.71
C ILE A 334 14.57 -5.11 -5.79
N ALA A 335 15.45 -4.81 -4.83
CA ALA A 335 16.81 -5.33 -4.84
C ALA A 335 16.82 -6.86 -4.80
N ALA A 336 16.06 -7.46 -3.88
CA ALA A 336 16.00 -8.91 -3.75
C ALA A 336 15.36 -9.56 -4.99
N SER A 337 14.28 -8.98 -5.54
CA SER A 337 13.56 -9.51 -6.72
C SER A 337 14.40 -9.58 -7.99
N VAL A 338 15.56 -8.90 -8.02
CA VAL A 338 16.52 -8.93 -9.13
C VAL A 338 17.78 -9.71 -8.77
N VAL A 339 18.38 -9.43 -7.61
CA VAL A 339 19.67 -10.00 -7.21
C VAL A 339 19.58 -11.49 -6.90
N MET A 340 18.56 -11.93 -6.14
CA MET A 340 18.46 -13.34 -5.73
C MET A 340 18.19 -14.29 -6.89
N PRO A 341 17.33 -13.97 -7.88
CA PRO A 341 17.19 -14.79 -9.08
C PRO A 341 18.49 -14.97 -9.85
N VAL A 342 19.28 -13.90 -10.04
CA VAL A 342 20.58 -13.99 -10.71
C VAL A 342 21.54 -14.87 -9.92
N ALA A 343 21.59 -14.70 -8.60
CA ALA A 343 22.42 -15.53 -7.72
C ALA A 343 21.99 -17.01 -7.76
N LEU A 344 20.68 -17.29 -7.74
CA LEU A 344 20.13 -18.64 -7.84
C LEU A 344 20.46 -19.28 -9.20
N LEU A 345 20.26 -18.55 -10.30
CA LEU A 345 20.63 -19.00 -11.65
C LEU A 345 22.12 -19.31 -11.76
N GLY A 346 22.98 -18.43 -11.23
CA GLY A 346 24.42 -18.64 -11.18
C GLY A 346 24.79 -19.87 -10.35
N ALA A 347 24.20 -20.03 -9.16
CA ALA A 347 24.43 -21.21 -8.31
C ALA A 347 23.98 -22.51 -8.99
N LEU A 348 22.81 -22.52 -9.64
CA LEU A 348 22.29 -23.70 -10.36
C LEU A 348 23.09 -24.02 -11.63
N ALA A 349 23.68 -23.02 -12.28
CA ALA A 349 24.54 -23.23 -13.45
C ALA A 349 25.91 -23.84 -13.08
N ILE A 350 26.35 -23.66 -11.84
CA ILE A 350 27.63 -24.17 -11.32
C ILE A 350 27.44 -25.47 -10.53
N ALA A 351 26.25 -25.70 -9.98
CA ALA A 351 25.91 -26.94 -9.29
C ALA A 351 25.92 -28.12 -10.27
N PRO A 352 26.52 -29.28 -9.90
CA PRO A 352 26.43 -30.47 -10.71
C PRO A 352 24.94 -30.82 -10.93
N PRO A 353 24.54 -31.22 -12.16
CA PRO A 353 23.15 -31.57 -12.42
C PRO A 353 22.74 -32.66 -11.44
N PRO A 354 21.64 -32.50 -10.69
CA PRO A 354 21.11 -33.58 -9.87
C PRO A 354 20.89 -34.77 -10.80
N GLU A 355 21.34 -35.97 -10.39
CA GLU A 355 21.29 -37.18 -11.20
C GLU A 355 19.98 -37.23 -12.00
N ALA A 356 20.14 -37.34 -13.32
CA ALA A 356 19.08 -37.09 -14.29
C ALA A 356 17.80 -37.84 -13.92
N ARG A 357 16.82 -37.14 -13.35
CA ARG A 357 15.43 -37.62 -13.35
C ARG A 357 14.93 -37.53 -14.79
N PRO A 358 14.37 -38.62 -15.36
CA PRO A 358 13.87 -38.58 -16.72
C PRO A 358 12.70 -37.59 -16.81
N GLY A 359 12.86 -36.55 -17.64
CA GLY A 359 11.73 -35.78 -18.17
C GLY A 359 11.28 -34.53 -17.40
N GLY A 360 12.16 -33.55 -17.14
CA GLY A 360 11.69 -32.20 -16.76
C GLY A 360 12.79 -31.30 -16.19
N GLY A 361 13.58 -30.65 -17.06
CA GLY A 361 14.66 -29.77 -16.62
C GLY A 361 14.17 -28.45 -16.01
N LEU A 362 14.78 -28.04 -14.89
CA LEU A 362 14.61 -26.73 -14.24
C LEU A 362 14.74 -25.54 -15.22
N GLY A 363 15.46 -25.70 -16.33
CA GLY A 363 15.69 -24.66 -17.34
C GLY A 363 14.42 -24.04 -17.94
N ALA A 364 13.38 -24.83 -18.23
CA ALA A 364 12.12 -24.29 -18.77
C ALA A 364 11.35 -23.45 -17.73
N ALA A 365 11.33 -23.90 -16.47
CA ALA A 365 10.72 -23.15 -15.37
C ALA A 365 11.42 -21.80 -15.15
N LEU A 366 12.75 -21.78 -15.27
CA LEU A 366 13.56 -20.58 -15.14
C LEU A 366 13.33 -19.57 -16.27
N LEU A 367 13.14 -20.04 -17.52
CA LEU A 367 12.78 -19.17 -18.64
C LEU A 367 11.39 -18.55 -18.48
N THR A 368 10.40 -19.34 -18.07
CA THR A 368 9.05 -18.84 -17.75
C THR A 368 9.10 -17.84 -16.60
N TYR A 369 9.88 -18.12 -15.56
CA TYR A 369 10.09 -17.20 -14.45
C TYR A 369 10.71 -15.87 -14.90
N GLY A 370 11.72 -15.89 -15.77
CA GLY A 370 12.31 -14.70 -16.37
C GLY A 370 11.32 -13.87 -17.20
N ALA A 371 10.45 -14.53 -17.97
CA ALA A 371 9.41 -13.84 -18.75
C ALA A 371 8.37 -13.16 -17.84
N VAL A 372 7.94 -13.82 -16.76
CA VAL A 372 7.02 -13.24 -15.77
C VAL A 372 7.66 -12.01 -15.10
N LEU A 373 8.95 -12.07 -14.75
CA LEU A 373 9.68 -10.90 -14.23
C LEU A 373 9.68 -9.71 -15.21
N LEU A 374 9.81 -9.94 -16.51
CA LEU A 374 9.75 -8.84 -17.49
C LEU A 374 8.33 -8.26 -17.63
N VAL A 375 7.34 -9.12 -17.83
CA VAL A 375 5.99 -8.68 -18.18
C VAL A 375 5.18 -8.22 -16.98
N ALA A 376 5.35 -8.87 -15.83
CA ALA A 376 4.57 -8.59 -14.64
C ALA A 376 5.22 -7.53 -13.72
N LEU A 377 6.53 -7.31 -13.86
CA LEU A 377 7.29 -6.35 -13.05
C LEU A 377 7.84 -5.18 -13.89
N LEU A 378 8.66 -5.44 -14.91
CA LEU A 378 9.37 -4.38 -15.61
C LEU A 378 8.42 -3.46 -16.40
N LEU A 379 7.57 -4.02 -17.26
CA LEU A 379 6.68 -3.20 -18.11
C LEU A 379 5.66 -2.37 -17.32
N PRO A 380 4.93 -2.92 -16.33
CA PRO A 380 3.99 -2.14 -15.54
C PRO A 380 4.72 -1.10 -14.67
N GLY A 381 5.92 -1.42 -14.20
CA GLY A 381 6.77 -0.48 -13.50
C GLY A 381 7.20 0.71 -14.35
N ILE A 382 7.66 0.46 -15.58
CA ILE A 382 7.98 1.52 -16.55
C ILE A 382 6.74 2.37 -16.83
N GLY A 383 5.59 1.74 -17.10
CA GLY A 383 4.33 2.46 -17.35
C GLY A 383 3.94 3.37 -16.18
N ALA A 384 4.05 2.87 -14.95
CA ALA A 384 3.77 3.65 -13.74
C ALA A 384 4.71 4.86 -13.60
N GLN A 385 6.01 4.68 -13.85
CA GLN A 385 7.00 5.75 -13.75
C GLN A 385 6.88 6.78 -14.87
N VAL A 386 6.56 6.37 -16.10
CA VAL A 386 6.27 7.29 -17.21
C VAL A 386 5.06 8.17 -16.89
N LEU A 387 3.98 7.57 -16.37
CA LEU A 387 2.81 8.34 -15.95
C LEU A 387 3.14 9.33 -14.83
N ARG A 388 3.92 8.89 -13.83
CA ARG A 388 4.35 9.73 -12.71
C ARG A 388 5.22 10.90 -13.14
N HIS A 389 6.09 10.71 -14.12
CA HIS A 389 6.94 11.78 -14.65
C HIS A 389 6.14 12.78 -15.49
N ARG A 390 5.23 12.30 -16.35
CA ARG A 390 4.43 13.14 -17.24
C ARG A 390 3.34 13.92 -16.51
N ASP A 391 2.62 13.28 -15.58
CA ASP A 391 1.50 13.88 -14.84
C ASP A 391 1.49 13.42 -13.37
N PRO A 392 2.37 13.98 -12.52
CA PRO A 392 2.48 13.64 -11.10
C PRO A 392 1.20 13.91 -10.30
N ILE A 393 0.35 14.85 -10.74
CA ILE A 393 -0.96 15.10 -10.10
C ILE A 393 -1.91 13.93 -10.39
N ARG A 394 -2.04 13.52 -11.65
CA ARG A 394 -2.89 12.38 -12.03
C ARG A 394 -2.36 11.06 -11.47
N ALA A 395 -1.05 10.85 -11.51
CA ALA A 395 -0.40 9.68 -10.92
C ALA A 395 -0.67 9.60 -9.41
N GLY A 396 -0.52 10.72 -8.69
CA GLY A 396 -0.83 10.79 -7.26
C GLY A 396 -2.30 10.52 -6.95
N ALA A 397 -3.23 11.05 -7.75
CA ALA A 397 -4.66 10.78 -7.61
C ALA A 397 -4.99 9.30 -7.86
N LEU A 398 -4.43 8.69 -8.91
CA LEU A 398 -4.63 7.28 -9.23
C LEU A 398 -4.04 6.38 -8.13
N SER A 399 -2.83 6.67 -7.65
CA SER A 399 -2.22 5.96 -6.53
C SER A 399 -3.06 6.07 -5.25
N THR A 400 -3.52 7.27 -4.89
CA THR A 400 -4.28 7.47 -3.65
C THR A 400 -5.66 6.80 -3.68
N ASN A 401 -6.35 6.87 -4.82
CA ASN A 401 -7.76 6.46 -4.92
C ASN A 401 -7.94 5.00 -5.30
N TRP A 402 -6.95 4.39 -5.95
CA TRP A 402 -7.08 3.07 -6.57
C TRP A 402 -6.00 2.08 -6.17
N ASN A 403 -5.08 2.42 -5.26
CA ASN A 403 -4.07 1.48 -4.77
C ASN A 403 -4.67 0.21 -4.13
N TRP A 404 -5.91 0.29 -3.63
CA TRP A 404 -6.62 -0.88 -3.14
C TRP A 404 -6.87 -1.94 -4.23
N LEU A 405 -6.85 -1.58 -5.52
CA LEU A 405 -6.91 -2.55 -6.63
C LEU A 405 -5.67 -3.44 -6.69
N GLY A 406 -4.49 -2.88 -6.39
CA GLY A 406 -3.26 -3.67 -6.29
C GLY A 406 -3.32 -4.68 -5.15
N GLY A 407 -3.95 -4.31 -4.04
CA GLY A 407 -4.28 -5.24 -2.96
C GLY A 407 -5.34 -6.26 -3.38
N LEU A 408 -6.43 -5.81 -4.00
CA LEU A 408 -7.53 -6.68 -4.44
C LEU A 408 -7.07 -7.77 -5.41
N ALA A 409 -6.11 -7.48 -6.29
CA ALA A 409 -5.54 -8.46 -7.21
C ALA A 409 -4.95 -9.70 -6.50
N LEU A 410 -4.58 -9.60 -5.21
CA LEU A 410 -4.13 -10.72 -4.40
C LEU A 410 -5.23 -11.74 -4.12
N VAL A 411 -6.49 -11.32 -4.08
CA VAL A 411 -7.64 -12.18 -3.77
C VAL A 411 -7.86 -13.23 -4.86
N PRO A 412 -8.10 -12.87 -6.14
CA PRO A 412 -8.23 -13.88 -7.20
C PRO A 412 -6.90 -14.60 -7.45
N LEU A 413 -5.76 -13.95 -7.20
CA LEU A 413 -4.45 -14.61 -7.30
C LEU A 413 -4.33 -15.77 -6.30
N ALA A 414 -4.70 -15.56 -5.05
CA ALA A 414 -4.65 -16.59 -4.02
C ALA A 414 -5.59 -17.75 -4.34
N GLY A 415 -6.82 -17.44 -4.77
CA GLY A 415 -7.79 -18.46 -5.17
C GLY A 415 -7.36 -19.26 -6.39
N LEU A 416 -6.87 -18.61 -7.44
CA LEU A 416 -6.36 -19.29 -8.64
C LEU A 416 -5.12 -20.13 -8.32
N ALA A 417 -4.21 -19.61 -7.49
CA ALA A 417 -3.01 -20.34 -7.09
C ALA A 417 -3.37 -21.64 -6.36
N THR A 418 -4.21 -21.59 -5.32
CA THR A 418 -4.59 -22.80 -4.59
C THR A 418 -5.49 -23.71 -5.42
N PHE A 419 -6.36 -23.18 -6.27
CA PHE A 419 -7.15 -23.95 -7.23
C PHE A 419 -6.25 -24.80 -8.14
N SER A 420 -5.31 -24.17 -8.84
CA SER A 420 -4.41 -24.87 -9.77
C SER A 420 -3.42 -25.81 -9.07
N LEU A 421 -3.09 -25.56 -7.80
CA LEU A 421 -2.23 -26.42 -7.00
C LEU A 421 -2.98 -27.57 -6.33
N THR A 422 -4.32 -27.57 -6.33
CA THR A 422 -5.11 -28.64 -5.72
C THR A 422 -5.28 -29.79 -6.72
N PRO A 423 -5.13 -31.07 -6.30
CA PRO A 423 -5.42 -32.22 -7.16
C PRO A 423 -6.84 -32.14 -7.73
N ALA A 424 -7.01 -32.47 -9.01
CA ALA A 424 -8.32 -32.48 -9.66
C ALA A 424 -9.18 -33.69 -9.24
N GLU A 425 -8.56 -34.77 -8.74
CA GLU A 425 -9.26 -36.02 -8.42
C GLU A 425 -9.30 -36.26 -6.90
N ALA A 426 -10.51 -36.33 -6.34
CA ALA A 426 -10.72 -36.48 -4.90
C ALA A 426 -10.21 -37.80 -4.30
N ARG A 427 -10.01 -38.84 -5.14
CA ARG A 427 -9.50 -40.16 -4.72
C ARG A 427 -8.08 -40.12 -4.16
N ASP A 428 -7.30 -39.09 -4.52
CA ASP A 428 -5.93 -38.95 -4.06
C ASP A 428 -5.85 -38.30 -2.66
N LEU A 429 -6.92 -37.66 -2.18
CA LEU A 429 -6.90 -36.86 -0.95
C LEU A 429 -6.60 -37.62 0.35
N PRO A 430 -7.15 -38.83 0.62
CA PRO A 430 -6.97 -39.48 1.92
C PRO A 430 -5.51 -39.84 2.22
N GLY A 431 -4.73 -40.23 1.20
CA GLY A 431 -3.29 -40.50 1.32
C GLY A 431 -2.44 -39.22 1.38
N LEU A 432 -2.93 -38.13 0.79
CA LEU A 432 -2.24 -36.85 0.69
C LEU A 432 -2.52 -35.91 1.88
N ALA A 433 -3.61 -36.10 2.62
CA ALA A 433 -4.01 -35.23 3.72
C ALA A 433 -2.96 -35.16 4.84
N TRP A 434 -2.40 -36.31 5.23
CA TRP A 434 -1.33 -36.34 6.24
C TRP A 434 -0.06 -35.64 5.75
N GLN A 435 0.31 -35.84 4.48
CA GLN A 435 1.45 -35.17 3.87
C GLN A 435 1.24 -33.65 3.79
N LEU A 436 0.03 -33.20 3.47
CA LEU A 436 -0.35 -31.80 3.46
C LEU A 436 -0.16 -31.17 4.84
N VAL A 437 -0.66 -31.83 5.89
CA VAL A 437 -0.50 -31.38 7.28
C VAL A 437 0.97 -31.28 7.67
N LEU A 438 1.79 -32.29 7.33
CA LEU A 438 3.23 -32.27 7.61
C LEU A 438 3.93 -31.11 6.88
N VAL A 439 3.64 -30.89 5.60
CA VAL A 439 4.21 -29.77 4.83
C VAL A 439 3.79 -28.44 5.45
N MET A 440 2.51 -28.28 5.79
CA MET A 440 2.00 -27.05 6.41
C MET A 440 2.67 -26.80 7.78
N ALA A 441 2.82 -27.84 8.60
CA ALA A 441 3.47 -27.75 9.90
C ALA A 441 4.95 -27.37 9.76
N ALA A 442 5.69 -28.03 8.86
CA ALA A 442 7.10 -27.73 8.60
C ALA A 442 7.29 -26.30 8.06
N THR A 443 6.46 -25.89 7.10
CA THR A 443 6.48 -24.52 6.52
C THR A 443 6.17 -23.48 7.61
N GLY A 444 5.15 -23.74 8.42
CA GLY A 444 4.77 -22.86 9.54
C GLY A 444 5.87 -22.74 10.59
N ALA A 445 6.53 -23.85 10.95
CA ALA A 445 7.65 -23.88 11.88
C ALA A 445 8.86 -23.10 11.34
N LEU A 446 9.17 -23.24 10.04
CA LEU A 446 10.24 -22.48 9.39
C LEU A 446 9.96 -20.98 9.39
N LEU A 447 8.73 -20.56 9.05
CA LEU A 447 8.33 -19.15 9.11
C LEU A 447 8.41 -18.61 10.54
N ALA A 448 7.98 -19.39 11.53
CA ALA A 448 8.12 -19.01 12.94
C ALA A 448 9.59 -18.84 13.36
N ALA A 449 10.48 -19.76 12.96
CA ALA A 449 11.91 -19.67 13.23
C ALA A 449 12.53 -18.41 12.59
N LEU A 450 12.20 -18.14 11.33
CA LEU A 450 12.65 -16.92 10.63
C LEU A 450 12.16 -15.65 11.31
N ARG A 451 10.92 -15.63 11.83
CA ARG A 451 10.39 -14.50 12.63
C ARG A 451 11.15 -14.32 13.94
N LEU A 452 11.45 -15.41 14.64
CA LEU A 452 12.24 -15.36 15.88
C LEU A 452 13.65 -14.83 15.61
N LEU A 453 14.28 -15.26 14.52
CA LEU A 453 15.56 -14.72 14.07
C LEU A 453 15.47 -13.23 13.76
N THR A 454 14.41 -12.78 13.08
CA THR A 454 14.16 -11.35 12.85
C THR A 454 14.04 -10.57 14.15
N VAL A 455 13.26 -11.07 15.12
CA VAL A 455 13.10 -10.42 16.43
C VAL A 455 14.43 -10.35 17.18
N ALA A 456 15.20 -11.45 17.21
CA ALA A 456 16.51 -11.49 17.85
C ALA A 456 17.48 -10.52 17.18
N PHE A 457 17.53 -10.53 15.84
CA PHE A 457 18.32 -9.61 15.03
C PHE A 457 18.04 -8.14 15.35
N LEU A 458 16.76 -7.76 15.40
CA LEU A 458 16.35 -6.38 15.70
C LEU A 458 16.69 -5.97 17.12
N ARG A 459 16.53 -6.88 18.10
CA ARG A 459 16.89 -6.61 19.50
C ARG A 459 18.40 -6.37 19.67
N LEU A 460 19.23 -7.08 18.91
CA LEU A 460 20.69 -6.96 18.99
C LEU A 460 21.22 -5.69 18.30
N LEU A 461 20.67 -5.33 17.13
CA LEU A 461 21.29 -4.31 16.27
C LEU A 461 20.49 -3.01 16.16
N HIS A 462 19.18 -3.03 16.39
CA HIS A 462 18.30 -1.88 16.19
C HIS A 462 17.18 -1.78 17.25
N PRO A 463 17.51 -1.59 18.54
CA PRO A 463 16.53 -1.61 19.63
C PRO A 463 15.44 -0.54 19.56
N LYS A 464 15.52 0.44 18.65
CA LYS A 464 14.63 1.61 18.58
C LYS A 464 13.74 1.70 17.33
N THR A 465 13.82 0.78 16.35
CA THR A 465 13.08 0.92 15.08
C THR A 465 11.90 -0.05 14.97
N ALA A 466 10.73 0.36 15.45
CA ALA A 466 9.50 -0.45 15.40
C ALA A 466 9.01 -0.74 13.96
N GLY A 467 9.25 0.17 13.00
CA GLY A 467 8.83 0.00 11.60
C GLY A 467 9.62 -1.09 10.86
N LEU A 468 10.95 -1.03 10.96
CA LEU A 468 11.89 -1.98 10.33
C LEU A 468 11.51 -3.43 10.62
N GLY A 469 11.19 -3.73 11.88
CA GLY A 469 10.86 -5.10 12.27
C GLY A 469 9.58 -5.62 11.65
N ARG A 470 8.59 -4.75 11.49
CA ARG A 470 7.37 -5.10 10.79
C ARG A 470 7.67 -5.47 9.35
N ASP A 471 8.40 -4.62 8.63
CA ASP A 471 8.68 -4.85 7.21
C ASP A 471 9.52 -6.10 6.95
N LEU A 472 10.47 -6.40 7.84
CA LEU A 472 11.22 -7.66 7.78
C LEU A 472 10.30 -8.88 7.95
N ILE A 473 9.34 -8.84 8.89
CA ILE A 473 8.36 -9.93 9.04
C ILE A 473 7.46 -10.06 7.81
N ILE A 474 7.01 -8.92 7.24
CA ILE A 474 6.16 -8.90 6.05
C ILE A 474 6.88 -9.51 4.85
N THR A 475 8.12 -9.06 4.60
CA THR A 475 8.93 -9.54 3.47
C THR A 475 9.26 -11.03 3.56
N GLN A 476 9.40 -11.57 4.78
CA GLN A 476 9.55 -13.02 5.01
C GLN A 476 8.29 -13.83 4.68
N ASN A 477 7.11 -13.22 4.83
CA ASN A 477 5.83 -13.88 4.67
C ASN A 477 5.19 -13.67 3.29
N THR A 478 5.85 -12.92 2.40
CA THR A 478 5.34 -12.72 1.04
C THR A 478 5.85 -13.79 0.09
N PRO A 479 4.99 -14.70 -0.40
CA PRO A 479 5.41 -15.67 -1.39
C PRO A 479 5.71 -14.93 -2.69
N ASN A 480 6.89 -15.14 -3.24
CA ASN A 480 7.08 -15.00 -4.67
C ASN A 480 6.38 -16.20 -5.32
N VAL A 481 5.04 -16.15 -5.32
CA VAL A 481 4.17 -17.27 -5.73
C VAL A 481 4.51 -17.70 -7.17
N PHE A 482 5.16 -16.85 -7.96
CA PHE A 482 5.47 -17.05 -9.37
C PHE A 482 6.53 -18.11 -9.63
N LEU A 483 7.54 -18.27 -8.76
CA LEU A 483 8.43 -19.42 -8.87
C LEU A 483 7.70 -20.70 -8.50
N TRP A 484 6.86 -20.67 -7.45
CA TRP A 484 6.06 -21.82 -7.05
C TRP A 484 5.13 -22.32 -8.14
N LEU A 485 4.50 -21.39 -8.85
CA LEU A 485 3.57 -21.68 -9.94
C LEU A 485 4.28 -22.12 -11.22
N ALA A 486 5.43 -21.51 -11.55
CA ALA A 486 6.27 -21.96 -12.67
C ALA A 486 6.89 -23.34 -12.40
N MET A 487 7.27 -23.62 -11.15
CA MET A 487 7.83 -24.91 -10.74
C MET A 487 6.77 -26.01 -10.64
N ALA A 488 5.58 -25.72 -10.08
CA ALA A 488 4.48 -26.68 -10.03
C ALA A 488 3.99 -27.04 -11.44
N ALA A 489 3.96 -26.10 -12.38
CA ALA A 489 3.61 -26.35 -13.78
C ALA A 489 4.64 -27.19 -14.55
N VAL A 490 5.93 -27.14 -14.18
CA VAL A 490 7.00 -27.95 -14.78
C VAL A 490 7.14 -29.33 -14.11
N LEU A 491 6.76 -29.45 -12.84
CA LEU A 491 6.80 -30.71 -12.09
C LEU A 491 5.55 -31.58 -12.28
N ALA A 492 4.42 -31.00 -12.71
CA ALA A 492 3.12 -31.69 -12.85
C ALA A 492 3.11 -32.93 -13.77
N PRO A 493 3.87 -33.04 -14.89
CA PRO A 493 3.78 -34.22 -15.76
C PRO A 493 4.81 -35.32 -15.49
N ALA A 494 5.86 -35.08 -14.70
CA ALA A 494 7.08 -35.90 -14.74
C ALA A 494 7.19 -37.01 -13.68
N ALA A 495 6.41 -36.93 -12.59
CA ALA A 495 6.50 -37.88 -11.50
C ALA A 495 5.11 -38.39 -11.15
N GLY A 496 4.89 -39.70 -11.22
CA GLY A 496 3.67 -40.38 -10.76
C GLY A 496 3.43 -40.31 -9.24
N SER A 497 3.87 -39.23 -8.57
CA SER A 497 3.57 -38.85 -7.20
C SER A 497 3.20 -37.37 -7.18
N HIS A 498 1.99 -37.06 -6.71
CA HIS A 498 1.28 -35.79 -6.99
C HIS A 498 2.04 -34.54 -6.46
N PRO A 499 2.63 -33.68 -7.31
CA PRO A 499 3.40 -32.48 -6.92
C PRO A 499 2.57 -31.37 -6.25
N SER A 500 1.25 -31.53 -6.25
CA SER A 500 0.22 -30.61 -5.76
C SER A 500 0.28 -30.39 -4.25
N VAL A 501 0.60 -31.41 -3.45
CA VAL A 501 0.49 -31.35 -1.98
C VAL A 501 1.49 -30.37 -1.36
N ILE A 502 2.74 -30.37 -1.85
CA ILE A 502 3.77 -29.50 -1.29
C ILE A 502 3.49 -28.05 -1.67
N GLY A 503 3.24 -27.80 -2.96
CA GLY A 503 2.92 -26.45 -3.45
C GLY A 503 1.66 -25.89 -2.77
N LEU A 504 0.62 -26.70 -2.62
CA LEU A 504 -0.61 -26.32 -1.94
C LEU A 504 -0.38 -26.04 -0.45
N GLY A 505 0.27 -26.94 0.28
CA GLY A 505 0.52 -26.78 1.72
C GLY A 505 1.32 -25.52 2.03
N VAL A 506 2.34 -25.25 1.21
CA VAL A 506 3.13 -24.03 1.30
C VAL A 506 2.30 -22.77 1.00
N ALA A 507 1.53 -22.77 -0.10
CA ALA A 507 0.68 -21.64 -0.47
C ALA A 507 -0.37 -21.32 0.61
N LEU A 508 -1.00 -22.34 1.18
CA LEU A 508 -1.97 -22.19 2.27
C LEU A 508 -1.34 -21.56 3.51
N VAL A 509 -0.16 -22.02 3.93
CA VAL A 509 0.54 -21.43 5.09
C VAL A 509 0.84 -19.96 4.84
N PHE A 510 1.28 -19.56 3.64
CA PHE A 510 1.54 -18.14 3.34
C PHE A 510 0.29 -17.28 3.43
N PHE A 511 -0.77 -17.65 2.72
CA PHE A 511 -2.00 -16.85 2.71
C PHE A 511 -2.63 -16.77 4.11
N LEU A 512 -2.50 -17.81 4.93
CA LEU A 512 -2.95 -17.81 6.33
C LEU A 512 -2.04 -17.00 7.25
N ALA A 513 -0.72 -17.11 7.08
CA ALA A 513 0.25 -16.41 7.90
C ALA A 513 0.13 -14.89 7.74
N VAL A 514 -0.20 -14.41 6.53
CA VAL A 514 -0.46 -12.99 6.22
C VAL A 514 -1.61 -12.46 7.08
N TYR A 515 -2.68 -13.24 7.24
CA TYR A 515 -3.79 -12.91 8.13
C TYR A 515 -3.39 -12.96 9.62
N GLY A 516 -2.59 -13.94 10.03
CA GLY A 516 -2.07 -14.05 11.40
C GLY A 516 -1.21 -12.85 11.83
N ASP A 517 -0.29 -12.40 10.97
CA ASP A 517 0.59 -11.26 11.25
C ASP A 517 -0.21 -9.96 11.41
N GLU A 518 -1.21 -9.75 10.56
CA GLU A 518 -2.13 -8.62 10.68
C GLU A 518 -2.80 -8.58 12.06
N HIS A 519 -3.24 -9.71 12.59
CA HIS A 519 -3.87 -9.76 13.92
C HIS A 519 -2.92 -9.31 15.02
N VAL A 520 -1.67 -9.78 15.00
CA VAL A 520 -0.64 -9.37 15.98
C VAL A 520 -0.40 -7.87 15.91
N PHE A 521 -0.20 -7.36 14.70
CA PHE A 521 0.06 -5.96 14.40
C PHE A 521 -1.09 -5.03 14.77
N ARG A 522 -2.32 -5.45 14.48
CA ARG A 522 -3.54 -4.74 14.85
C ARG A 522 -3.77 -4.78 16.34
N TYR A 523 -3.57 -5.92 16.99
CA TYR A 523 -3.78 -6.07 18.42
C TYR A 523 -2.92 -5.10 19.23
N GLY A 524 -1.62 -5.03 18.93
CA GLY A 524 -0.71 -4.06 19.56
C GLY A 524 -1.17 -2.61 19.33
N HIS A 525 -1.50 -2.26 18.10
CA HIS A 525 -2.00 -0.91 17.78
C HIS A 525 -3.31 -0.56 18.51
N SER A 526 -4.24 -1.51 18.62
CA SER A 526 -5.50 -1.34 19.34
C SER A 526 -5.30 -1.15 20.85
N GLN A 527 -4.24 -1.72 21.45
CA GLN A 527 -3.89 -1.46 22.85
C GLN A 527 -3.40 -0.01 23.02
N ASP A 528 -2.48 0.43 22.15
CA ASP A 528 -1.95 1.80 22.17
C ASP A 528 -3.06 2.85 21.96
N LEU A 529 -3.99 2.58 21.05
CA LEU A 529 -5.14 3.45 20.81
C LEU A 529 -6.06 3.52 22.03
N ARG A 530 -6.39 2.38 22.66
CA ARG A 530 -7.23 2.37 23.88
C ARG A 530 -6.56 3.12 25.03
N ALA A 531 -5.25 3.00 25.18
CA ALA A 531 -4.48 3.79 26.15
C ALA A 531 -4.59 5.29 25.87
N ALA A 532 -4.39 5.71 24.61
CA ALA A 532 -4.53 7.12 24.21
C ALA A 532 -5.96 7.67 24.41
N VAL A 533 -7.00 6.89 24.11
CA VAL A 533 -8.40 7.27 24.36
C VAL A 533 -8.64 7.51 25.85
N ARG A 534 -8.12 6.64 26.73
CA ARG A 534 -8.27 6.79 28.20
C ARG A 534 -7.60 8.07 28.69
N LEU A 535 -6.39 8.36 28.21
CA LEU A 535 -5.67 9.60 28.54
C LEU A 535 -6.43 10.84 28.06
N ALA A 536 -6.92 10.84 26.81
CA ALA A 536 -7.68 11.96 26.26
C ALA A 536 -9.02 12.23 26.96
N ARG A 537 -9.60 11.22 27.62
CA ARG A 537 -10.85 11.34 28.40
C ARG A 537 -10.62 11.64 29.89
N SER A 538 -9.37 11.55 30.35
CA SER A 538 -9.07 11.84 31.75
C SER A 538 -9.12 13.36 31.93
N PRO A 539 -9.90 13.89 32.90
CA PRO A 539 -9.80 15.29 33.25
C PRO A 539 -8.37 15.53 33.71
N VAL A 540 -7.63 16.36 32.97
CA VAL A 540 -6.31 16.81 33.41
C VAL A 540 -6.53 17.52 34.74
N LEU A 541 -6.10 16.90 35.84
CA LEU A 541 -5.80 17.65 37.06
C LEU A 541 -4.68 18.62 36.67
N MET A 542 -5.06 19.86 36.40
CA MET A 542 -4.11 20.96 36.31
C MET A 542 -3.26 20.94 37.59
N PRO A 543 -1.93 20.92 37.53
CA PRO A 543 -1.14 21.22 38.71
C PRO A 543 -1.51 22.64 39.14
N GLN A 544 -1.98 22.78 40.38
CA GLN A 544 -2.28 24.07 41.02
C GLN A 544 -1.02 24.89 41.24
#